data_AF-A0A1Y2FP67-F1
#
_entry.id   AF-A0A1Y2FP67-F1
#
_cell.length_a   1.000
_cell.length_b   1.000
_cell.length_c   1.000
_cell.angle_alpha   90.00
_cell.angle_beta   90.00
_cell.angle_gamma   90.00
#
_symmetry.space_group_name_H-M   'P 1'
#
loop_
_entity.id
_entity.type
_entity.pdbx_description
1 polymer ?
#
loop_
_entity_poly.entity_id
_entity_poly.type
_entity_poly.pdbx_seq_one_letter_code
_entity_poly.pdbx_strand_id
1 'polypeptide(L)'
;PPDGRFTKRVSFDTFSNPDASIYSLTLKMKHKDYKYTRRSRTFLIGFDNNEYSTSALEWLIDTFADDGDEIIALRVVEPKSKLADEKTVEPYRMEARKIIDQVVEKNDEDKEISIIVELAVGNVKTLLMHMIHLYHPDSLIVGTRGRSLNGIAGVLPGSMSKWCLQNSPIPVIVVRPDRKRNKMKSKRQRDPNRRSYLEILEKTSSFEDLTQIFSKA
;
A
#
# COMPACT_ATOMS: atom_id res chain seq x y z
N PRO A 1 18.02 -8.70 -8.47
CA PRO A 1 17.23 -7.55 -7.97
C PRO A 1 17.69 -6.29 -8.71
N PRO A 2 16.79 -5.51 -9.33
CA PRO A 2 17.23 -4.61 -10.41
C PRO A 2 18.18 -3.48 -9.99
N ASP A 3 18.30 -3.13 -8.70
CA ASP A 3 19.11 -1.96 -8.30
C ASP A 3 19.97 -2.12 -7.02
N GLY A 4 20.11 -3.33 -6.46
CA GLY A 4 20.97 -3.58 -5.28
C GLY A 4 20.56 -2.89 -3.96
N ARG A 5 19.62 -1.95 -3.98
CA ARG A 5 19.09 -1.20 -2.83
C ARG A 5 18.33 -2.07 -1.83
N PHE A 6 17.62 -3.08 -2.32
CA PHE A 6 16.89 -4.02 -1.48
C PHE A 6 17.55 -5.39 -1.44
N THR A 7 17.67 -5.93 -0.23
CA THR A 7 18.27 -7.24 0.04
C THR A 7 17.19 -8.25 0.45
N LYS A 8 17.11 -9.37 -0.28
CA LYS A 8 16.31 -10.53 0.17
C LYS A 8 16.96 -11.06 1.44
N ARG A 9 16.19 -11.18 2.51
CA ARG A 9 16.72 -11.64 3.81
C ARG A 9 16.36 -13.10 4.06
N VAL A 10 15.07 -13.43 4.06
CA VAL A 10 14.60 -14.78 4.40
C VAL A 10 13.31 -15.09 3.66
N SER A 11 13.12 -16.36 3.34
CA SER A 11 11.84 -16.92 2.90
C SER A 11 11.51 -18.11 3.80
N PHE A 12 10.28 -18.16 4.29
CA PHE A 12 9.75 -19.32 5.01
C PHE A 12 8.52 -19.81 4.27
N ASP A 13 8.33 -21.13 4.20
CA ASP A 13 7.08 -21.71 3.75
C ASP A 13 6.71 -22.87 4.66
N THR A 14 5.41 -23.04 4.85
CA THR A 14 4.83 -24.15 5.61
C THR A 14 4.22 -25.20 4.70
N PHE A 15 4.36 -25.05 3.38
CA PHE A 15 3.70 -25.88 2.38
C PHE A 15 4.13 -27.35 2.41
N SER A 16 5.31 -27.63 2.95
CA SER A 16 5.85 -28.98 3.14
C SER A 16 5.54 -29.59 4.51
N ASN A 17 4.91 -28.84 5.42
CA ASN A 17 4.62 -29.28 6.79
C ASN A 17 3.13 -29.63 6.97
N PRO A 18 2.77 -30.92 7.09
CA PRO A 18 1.39 -31.35 7.30
C PRO A 18 0.78 -30.89 8.62
N ASP A 19 1.62 -30.63 9.64
CA ASP A 19 1.19 -30.22 10.98
C ASP A 19 1.07 -28.69 11.11
N ALA A 20 1.37 -27.94 10.04
CA ALA A 20 1.26 -26.50 10.06
C ALA A 20 -0.22 -26.08 10.19
N SER A 21 -0.50 -25.23 11.17
CA SER A 21 -1.84 -24.66 11.37
C SER A 21 -2.29 -23.78 10.20
N ILE A 22 -1.35 -23.28 9.40
CA ILE A 22 -1.59 -22.40 8.26
C ILE A 22 -0.65 -22.80 7.12
N TYR A 23 -1.23 -22.96 5.93
CA TYR A 23 -0.52 -23.17 4.68
C TYR A 23 -0.14 -21.79 4.09
N SER A 24 1.10 -21.35 4.28
CA SER A 24 1.59 -20.02 3.90
C SER A 24 3.03 -19.98 3.42
N LEU A 25 3.35 -18.91 2.70
CA LEU A 25 4.66 -18.50 2.25
C LEU A 25 4.94 -17.07 2.70
N THR A 26 6.02 -16.89 3.44
CA THR A 26 6.56 -15.60 3.86
C THR A 26 7.77 -15.26 2.99
N LEU A 27 7.79 -14.08 2.40
CA LEU A 27 8.99 -13.47 1.80
C LEU A 27 9.34 -12.16 2.50
N LYS A 28 10.57 -12.05 3.01
CA LYS A 28 11.07 -10.83 3.63
C LYS A 28 12.16 -10.17 2.79
N MET A 29 12.00 -8.87 2.57
CA MET A 29 12.97 -8.02 1.89
C MET A 29 13.14 -6.71 2.64
N LYS A 30 14.35 -6.17 2.68
CA LYS A 30 14.65 -4.93 3.38
C LYS A 30 15.50 -4.01 2.53
N HIS A 31 15.28 -2.71 2.64
CA HIS A 31 16.25 -1.73 2.17
C HIS A 31 17.61 -1.99 2.83
N LYS A 32 18.72 -1.75 2.12
CA LYS A 32 20.09 -2.00 2.60
C LYS A 32 20.40 -1.20 3.88
N ASP A 33 19.84 0.00 3.97
CA ASP A 33 20.04 0.94 5.07
C ASP A 33 18.95 0.85 6.14
N TYR A 34 17.93 -0.02 5.96
CA TYR A 34 16.85 -0.22 6.91
C TYR A 34 17.36 -0.47 8.33
N LYS A 35 16.91 0.36 9.27
CA LYS A 35 17.16 0.20 10.71
C LYS A 35 15.86 0.29 11.49
N TYR A 36 15.57 -0.75 12.27
CA TYR A 36 14.46 -0.72 13.19
C TYR A 36 14.79 0.17 14.39
N THR A 37 13.87 1.03 14.78
CA THR A 37 13.98 1.92 15.95
C THR A 37 12.75 1.79 16.84
N ARG A 38 12.77 2.38 18.04
CA ARG A 38 11.58 2.44 18.91
C ARG A 38 10.40 3.24 18.33
N ARG A 39 10.63 4.01 17.25
CA ARG A 39 9.60 4.78 16.55
C ARG A 39 9.10 4.10 15.28
N SER A 40 9.74 3.01 14.87
CA SER A 40 9.34 2.23 13.70
C SER A 40 7.95 1.67 13.89
N ARG A 41 7.08 1.91 12.92
CA ARG A 41 5.72 1.40 12.88
C ARG A 41 5.63 0.18 11.99
N THR A 42 4.61 -0.63 12.22
CA THR A 42 4.30 -1.82 11.43
C THR A 42 2.91 -1.66 10.83
N PHE A 43 2.83 -1.79 9.51
CA PHE A 43 1.59 -1.62 8.75
C PHE A 43 1.18 -2.93 8.10
N LEU A 44 -0.08 -3.34 8.30
CA LEU A 44 -0.64 -4.50 7.61
C LEU A 44 -1.52 -4.03 6.45
N ILE A 45 -1.29 -4.53 5.25
CA ILE A 45 -2.12 -4.23 4.07
C ILE A 45 -2.70 -5.49 3.46
N GLY A 46 -4.01 -5.47 3.21
CA GLY A 46 -4.69 -6.51 2.44
C GLY A 46 -4.49 -6.31 0.94
N PHE A 47 -3.83 -7.27 0.28
CA PHE A 47 -3.47 -7.19 -1.12
C PHE A 47 -4.10 -8.33 -1.94
N ASP A 48 -4.70 -7.99 -3.09
CA ASP A 48 -5.44 -8.96 -3.91
C ASP A 48 -5.28 -8.80 -5.43
N ASN A 49 -4.15 -8.19 -5.87
CA ASN A 49 -3.82 -7.94 -7.29
C ASN A 49 -4.83 -7.09 -8.07
N ASN A 50 -5.80 -6.45 -7.40
CA ASN A 50 -6.72 -5.52 -8.04
C ASN A 50 -6.22 -4.08 -7.97
N GLU A 51 -6.69 -3.22 -8.88
CA GLU A 51 -6.30 -1.80 -8.96
C GLU A 51 -6.43 -1.06 -7.61
N TYR A 52 -7.48 -1.33 -6.83
CA TYR A 52 -7.68 -0.65 -5.55
C TYR A 52 -6.70 -1.09 -4.46
N SER A 53 -6.22 -2.33 -4.48
CA SER A 53 -5.23 -2.80 -3.50
C SER A 53 -3.82 -2.36 -3.92
N THR A 54 -3.53 -2.32 -5.22
CA THR A 54 -2.33 -1.68 -5.75
C THR A 54 -2.27 -0.20 -5.40
N SER A 55 -3.32 0.59 -5.67
CA SER A 55 -3.33 2.01 -5.28
C SER A 55 -3.26 2.24 -3.78
N ALA A 56 -3.76 1.30 -2.96
CA ALA A 56 -3.62 1.38 -1.51
C ALA A 56 -2.18 1.14 -1.04
N LEU A 57 -1.48 0.22 -1.69
CA LEU A 57 -0.07 -0.05 -1.46
C LEU A 57 0.81 1.12 -1.88
N GLU A 58 0.56 1.68 -3.07
CA GLU A 58 1.21 2.90 -3.55
C GLU A 58 1.03 4.05 -2.56
N TRP A 59 -0.21 4.34 -2.17
CA TRP A 59 -0.50 5.39 -1.19
C TRP A 59 0.20 5.17 0.15
N LEU A 60 0.24 3.92 0.63
CA LEU A 60 0.92 3.57 1.88
C LEU A 60 2.42 3.90 1.78
N ILE A 61 3.07 3.48 0.70
CA ILE A 61 4.51 3.73 0.47
C ILE A 61 4.76 5.24 0.32
N ASP A 62 4.01 5.92 -0.53
CA ASP A 62 4.27 7.32 -0.89
C ASP A 62 3.96 8.28 0.26
N THR A 63 2.81 8.09 0.92
CA THR A 63 2.24 9.12 1.79
C THR A 63 2.35 8.80 3.28
N PHE A 64 2.38 7.52 3.66
CA PHE A 64 2.16 7.14 5.06
C PHE A 64 3.35 6.45 5.72
N ALA A 65 4.11 5.67 4.95
CA ALA A 65 5.33 5.03 5.43
C ALA A 65 6.50 6.03 5.42
N ASP A 66 7.30 5.97 6.48
CA ASP A 66 8.55 6.69 6.66
C ASP A 66 9.72 5.70 6.81
N ASP A 67 10.94 6.23 6.82
CA ASP A 67 12.15 5.43 7.03
C ASP A 67 12.10 4.64 8.34
N GLY A 68 12.52 3.37 8.26
CA GLY A 68 12.51 2.44 9.38
C GLY A 68 11.16 1.76 9.64
N ASP A 69 10.09 2.08 8.91
CA ASP A 69 8.81 1.38 9.01
C ASP A 69 8.83 -0.01 8.35
N GLU A 70 7.96 -0.90 8.81
CA GLU A 70 7.77 -2.24 8.27
C GLU A 70 6.37 -2.40 7.67
N ILE A 71 6.29 -2.87 6.42
CA ILE A 71 5.04 -3.13 5.70
C ILE A 71 4.86 -4.64 5.55
N ILE A 72 3.72 -5.14 6.01
CA ILE A 72 3.28 -6.52 5.85
C ILE A 72 2.17 -6.55 4.80
N ALA A 73 2.48 -7.04 3.61
CA ALA A 73 1.52 -7.25 2.54
C ALA A 73 0.93 -8.67 2.64
N LEU A 74 -0.31 -8.76 3.11
CA LEU A 74 -1.05 -10.00 3.21
C LEU A 74 -1.82 -10.27 1.92
N ARG A 75 -1.46 -11.36 1.24
CA ARG A 75 -2.17 -11.92 0.11
C ARG A 75 -2.83 -13.23 0.52
N VAL A 76 -4.15 -13.22 0.61
CA VAL A 76 -4.92 -14.45 0.87
C VAL A 76 -5.34 -15.09 -0.45
N VAL A 77 -5.04 -16.38 -0.55
CA VAL A 77 -5.43 -17.24 -1.65
C VAL A 77 -6.58 -18.12 -1.19
N GLU A 78 -7.71 -18.08 -1.90
CA GLU A 78 -8.84 -18.93 -1.54
C GLU A 78 -8.55 -20.40 -1.90
N PRO A 79 -8.91 -21.37 -1.06
CA PRO A 79 -8.61 -22.79 -1.30
C PRO A 79 -9.19 -23.38 -2.60
N LYS A 80 -10.18 -22.72 -3.21
CA LYS A 80 -10.81 -23.15 -4.48
C LYS A 80 -10.26 -22.40 -5.70
N SER A 81 -9.23 -21.59 -5.51
CA SER A 81 -8.63 -20.82 -6.61
C SER A 81 -7.70 -21.72 -7.43
N LYS A 82 -7.51 -21.38 -8.71
CA LYS A 82 -6.57 -22.09 -9.59
C LYS A 82 -5.15 -22.18 -9.01
N LEU A 83 -4.76 -21.19 -8.22
CA LEU A 83 -3.47 -21.16 -7.54
C LEU A 83 -3.43 -22.16 -6.37
N ALA A 84 -4.55 -22.36 -5.68
CA ALA A 84 -4.68 -23.38 -4.64
C ALA A 84 -4.61 -24.82 -5.19
N ASP A 85 -5.01 -25.02 -6.45
CA ASP A 85 -4.92 -26.31 -7.13
C ASP A 85 -3.48 -26.69 -7.54
N GLU A 86 -2.55 -25.73 -7.49
CA GLU A 86 -1.14 -25.98 -7.79
C GLU A 86 -0.49 -26.83 -6.70
N LYS A 87 0.00 -28.00 -7.10
CA LYS A 87 0.71 -28.94 -6.20
C LYS A 87 2.12 -28.47 -5.86
N THR A 88 2.60 -27.41 -6.50
CA THR A 88 3.95 -26.88 -6.32
C THR A 88 3.93 -25.51 -5.67
N VAL A 89 5.03 -25.17 -5.01
CA VAL A 89 5.20 -23.91 -4.27
C VAL A 89 5.58 -22.75 -5.20
N GLU A 90 6.08 -23.04 -6.40
CA GLU A 90 6.62 -22.03 -7.33
C GLU A 90 5.64 -20.94 -7.75
N PRO A 91 4.36 -21.24 -8.05
CA PRO A 91 3.37 -20.20 -8.37
C PRO A 91 3.17 -19.19 -7.24
N TYR A 92 3.16 -19.66 -5.99
CA TYR A 92 3.08 -18.81 -4.80
C TYR A 92 4.32 -17.93 -4.65
N ARG A 93 5.52 -18.50 -4.89
CA ARG A 93 6.78 -17.73 -4.88
C ARG A 93 6.78 -16.64 -5.94
N MET A 94 6.28 -16.95 -7.14
CA MET A 94 6.18 -16.00 -8.23
C MET A 94 5.21 -14.85 -7.91
N GLU A 95 4.04 -15.15 -7.35
CA GLU A 95 3.08 -14.11 -6.94
C GLU A 95 3.65 -13.23 -5.81
N ALA A 96 4.27 -13.84 -4.80
CA ALA A 96 4.90 -13.10 -3.71
C ALA A 96 6.05 -12.22 -4.23
N ARG A 97 6.84 -12.72 -5.19
CA ARG A 97 7.91 -11.95 -5.84
C ARG A 97 7.37 -10.75 -6.60
N LYS A 98 6.26 -10.93 -7.32
CA LYS A 98 5.60 -9.84 -8.06
C LYS A 98 5.14 -8.72 -7.13
N ILE A 99 4.60 -9.04 -5.95
CA ILE A 99 4.22 -8.04 -4.94
C ILE A 99 5.45 -7.27 -4.47
N ILE A 100 6.54 -7.99 -4.17
CA ILE A 100 7.82 -7.38 -3.79
C ILE A 100 8.33 -6.42 -4.87
N ASP A 101 8.35 -6.86 -6.13
CA ASP A 101 8.88 -6.06 -7.23
C ASP A 101 8.00 -4.81 -7.46
N GLN A 102 6.69 -4.89 -7.26
CA GLN A 102 5.80 -3.72 -7.27
C GLN A 102 6.13 -2.73 -6.16
N VAL A 103 6.40 -3.19 -4.93
CA VAL A 103 6.77 -2.27 -3.85
C VAL A 103 8.09 -1.57 -4.17
N VAL A 104 9.09 -2.29 -4.71
CA VAL A 104 10.37 -1.69 -5.08
C VAL A 104 10.22 -0.68 -6.20
N GLU A 105 9.43 -1.02 -7.23
CA GLU A 105 9.16 -0.13 -8.36
C GLU A 105 8.45 1.16 -7.91
N LYS A 106 7.62 1.09 -6.87
CA LYS A 106 6.83 2.23 -6.36
C LYS A 106 7.55 3.02 -5.28
N ASN A 107 8.66 2.54 -4.73
CA ASN A 107 9.45 3.27 -3.75
C ASN A 107 10.39 4.28 -4.45
N ASP A 108 9.82 5.26 -5.14
CA ASP A 108 10.55 6.26 -5.91
C ASP A 108 11.44 7.16 -5.02
N GLU A 109 11.03 7.38 -3.77
CA GLU A 109 11.75 8.20 -2.79
C GLU A 109 12.89 7.47 -2.06
N ASP A 110 13.18 6.22 -2.45
CA ASP A 110 14.25 5.39 -1.86
C ASP A 110 14.14 5.19 -0.34
N LYS A 111 12.90 5.14 0.18
CA LYS A 111 12.65 4.99 1.63
C LYS A 111 13.30 3.74 2.20
N GLU A 112 13.87 3.88 3.40
CA GLU A 112 14.56 2.83 4.13
C GLU A 112 13.57 1.89 4.85
N ILE A 113 12.72 1.18 4.09
CA ILE A 113 11.63 0.34 4.63
C ILE A 113 11.94 -1.16 4.62
N SER A 114 11.23 -1.91 5.48
CA SER A 114 11.19 -3.39 5.50
C SER A 114 9.86 -3.87 4.95
N ILE A 115 9.88 -4.90 4.11
CA ILE A 115 8.69 -5.45 3.46
C ILE A 115 8.62 -6.94 3.73
N ILE A 116 7.47 -7.38 4.24
CA ILE A 116 7.12 -8.78 4.46
C ILE A 116 5.91 -9.07 3.58
N VAL A 117 6.01 -10.03 2.68
CA VAL A 117 4.88 -10.55 1.92
C VAL A 117 4.44 -11.86 2.53
N GLU A 118 3.21 -11.90 3.04
CA GLU A 118 2.56 -13.08 3.58
C GLU A 118 1.55 -13.59 2.57
N LEU A 119 1.81 -14.77 1.99
CA LEU A 119 0.92 -15.42 1.05
C LEU A 119 0.32 -16.64 1.72
N ALA A 120 -0.95 -16.57 2.12
CA ALA A 120 -1.59 -17.61 2.94
C ALA A 120 -2.85 -18.16 2.25
N VAL A 121 -3.03 -19.48 2.32
CA VAL A 121 -4.22 -20.15 1.77
C VAL A 121 -5.27 -20.32 2.86
N GLY A 122 -6.49 -19.83 2.61
CA GLY A 122 -7.59 -20.00 3.56
C GLY A 122 -8.67 -18.92 3.47
N ASN A 123 -9.42 -18.76 4.57
CA ASN A 123 -10.46 -17.74 4.68
C ASN A 123 -9.83 -16.37 4.96
N VAL A 124 -10.16 -15.38 4.14
CA VAL A 124 -9.61 -14.02 4.22
C VAL A 124 -9.81 -13.38 5.60
N LYS A 125 -11.01 -13.50 6.19
CA LYS A 125 -11.33 -12.86 7.48
C LYS A 125 -10.56 -13.49 8.64
N THR A 126 -10.50 -14.82 8.66
CA THR A 126 -9.77 -15.59 9.67
C THR A 126 -8.27 -15.29 9.57
N LEU A 127 -7.70 -15.36 8.37
CA LEU A 127 -6.27 -15.10 8.17
C LEU A 127 -5.91 -13.65 8.45
N LEU A 128 -6.75 -12.69 8.06
CA LEU A 128 -6.52 -11.28 8.39
C LEU A 128 -6.47 -11.06 9.90
N MET A 129 -7.43 -11.60 10.65
CA MET A 129 -7.40 -11.52 12.12
C MET A 129 -6.18 -12.21 12.71
N HIS A 130 -5.83 -13.39 12.19
CA HIS A 130 -4.65 -14.09 12.65
C HIS A 130 -3.38 -13.27 12.43
N MET A 131 -3.21 -12.64 11.26
CA MET A 131 -2.05 -11.78 10.99
C MET A 131 -2.02 -10.53 11.87
N ILE A 132 -3.18 -9.96 12.21
CA ILE A 132 -3.25 -8.85 13.18
C ILE A 132 -2.74 -9.28 14.56
N HIS A 133 -3.11 -10.47 15.03
CA HIS A 133 -2.63 -10.98 16.31
C HIS A 133 -1.15 -11.42 16.25
N LEU A 134 -0.69 -11.94 15.11
CA LEU A 134 0.69 -12.41 14.96
C LEU A 134 1.69 -11.25 14.90
N TYR A 135 1.39 -10.21 14.12
CA TYR A 135 2.31 -9.12 13.85
C TYR A 135 2.10 -7.88 14.72
N HIS A 136 0.96 -7.77 15.42
CA HIS A 136 0.58 -6.58 16.17
C HIS A 136 0.81 -5.25 15.41
N PRO A 137 0.28 -5.11 14.18
CA PRO A 137 0.52 -3.91 13.39
C PRO A 137 -0.21 -2.69 14.00
N ASP A 138 0.39 -1.52 13.86
CA ASP A 138 -0.14 -0.23 14.35
C ASP A 138 -1.40 0.20 13.59
N SER A 139 -1.53 -0.21 12.32
CA SER A 139 -2.73 0.03 11.53
C SER A 139 -2.92 -0.99 10.40
N LEU A 140 -4.18 -1.16 10.00
CA LEU A 140 -4.62 -1.97 8.88
C LEU A 140 -5.00 -1.07 7.70
N ILE A 141 -4.37 -1.28 6.55
CA ILE A 141 -4.65 -0.58 5.30
C ILE A 141 -5.51 -1.47 4.40
N VAL A 142 -6.62 -0.92 3.90
CA VAL A 142 -7.51 -1.61 2.96
C VAL A 142 -7.87 -0.72 1.77
N GLY A 143 -7.74 -1.26 0.57
CA GLY A 143 -8.22 -0.60 -0.63
C GLY A 143 -9.76 -0.63 -0.75
N THR A 144 -10.34 0.38 -1.39
CA THR A 144 -11.77 0.38 -1.74
C THR A 144 -11.98 0.67 -3.22
N ARG A 145 -12.90 -0.05 -3.87
CA ARG A 145 -13.35 0.26 -5.25
C ARG A 145 -14.12 1.59 -5.32
N GLY A 146 -14.66 2.07 -4.19
CA GLY A 146 -15.52 3.25 -4.13
C GLY A 146 -16.91 3.04 -4.78
N ARG A 147 -17.82 4.00 -4.58
CA ARG A 147 -19.15 3.99 -5.22
C ARG A 147 -19.10 4.55 -6.64
N SER A 148 -19.76 3.87 -7.59
CA SER A 148 -20.09 4.38 -8.93
C SER A 148 -20.96 5.64 -8.82
N LEU A 149 -20.71 6.64 -9.67
CA LEU A 149 -21.37 7.95 -9.63
C LEU A 149 -22.83 7.96 -10.10
N ASN A 150 -23.32 6.85 -10.66
CA ASN A 150 -24.65 6.78 -11.24
C ASN A 150 -25.62 6.20 -10.21
N GLY A 151 -25.99 7.03 -9.22
CA GLY A 151 -27.30 7.14 -8.57
C GLY A 151 -28.06 5.92 -8.00
N ILE A 152 -27.81 4.68 -8.40
CA ILE A 152 -28.54 3.50 -7.97
C ILE A 152 -27.56 2.32 -7.96
N ALA A 153 -26.93 2.09 -6.81
CA ALA A 153 -26.22 0.85 -6.58
C ALA A 153 -26.30 0.57 -5.09
N GLY A 154 -27.10 -0.41 -4.72
CA GLY A 154 -27.30 -0.84 -3.35
C GLY A 154 -25.98 -1.08 -2.62
N VAL A 155 -26.04 -1.03 -1.30
CA VAL A 155 -24.95 -1.50 -0.45
C VAL A 155 -24.74 -2.98 -0.78
N LEU A 156 -23.76 -3.31 -1.63
CA LEU A 156 -23.34 -4.69 -1.82
C LEU A 156 -23.07 -5.26 -0.42
N PRO A 157 -23.81 -6.28 0.04
CA PRO A 157 -23.58 -6.87 1.34
C PRO A 157 -22.17 -7.48 1.34
N GLY A 158 -21.31 -7.07 2.27
CA GLY A 158 -20.06 -7.80 2.56
C GLY A 158 -18.78 -7.35 1.86
N SER A 159 -18.55 -6.05 1.56
CA SER A 159 -17.20 -5.61 1.16
C SER A 159 -16.18 -5.80 2.29
N MET A 160 -14.97 -6.28 1.95
CA MET A 160 -13.90 -6.50 2.95
C MET A 160 -13.56 -5.23 3.73
N SER A 161 -13.50 -4.07 3.07
CA SER A 161 -13.28 -2.79 3.73
C SER A 161 -14.32 -2.45 4.80
N LYS A 162 -15.60 -2.76 4.56
CA LYS A 162 -16.67 -2.56 5.55
C LYS A 162 -16.52 -3.54 6.71
N TRP A 163 -16.20 -4.80 6.42
CA TRP A 163 -15.98 -5.81 7.44
C TRP A 163 -14.80 -5.43 8.35
N CYS A 164 -13.68 -4.95 7.80
CA CYS A 164 -12.53 -4.48 8.56
C CYS A 164 -12.90 -3.31 9.48
N LEU A 165 -13.62 -2.30 8.98
CA LEU A 165 -14.06 -1.16 9.80
C LEU A 165 -14.95 -1.57 10.98
N GLN A 166 -15.71 -2.66 10.86
CA GLN A 166 -16.63 -3.12 11.88
C GLN A 166 -16.00 -4.06 12.92
N ASN A 167 -14.97 -4.82 12.53
CA ASN A 167 -14.46 -5.94 13.33
C ASN A 167 -12.98 -5.80 13.70
N SER A 168 -12.23 -4.91 13.06
CA SER A 168 -10.79 -4.75 13.31
C SER A 168 -10.53 -4.28 14.74
N PRO A 169 -9.63 -4.94 15.49
CA PRO A 169 -9.22 -4.48 16.81
C PRO A 169 -8.19 -3.33 16.75
N ILE A 170 -7.67 -3.01 15.56
CA ILE A 170 -6.68 -1.96 15.32
C ILE A 170 -7.24 -0.88 14.39
N PRO A 171 -6.64 0.33 14.38
CA PRO A 171 -7.03 1.41 13.46
C PRO A 171 -7.02 0.93 12.00
N VAL A 172 -8.10 1.23 11.27
CA VAL A 172 -8.25 0.86 9.85
C VAL A 172 -8.24 2.10 8.97
N ILE A 173 -7.35 2.11 7.98
CA ILE A 173 -7.23 3.16 6.97
C ILE A 173 -7.80 2.63 5.66
N VAL A 174 -8.85 3.28 5.17
CA VAL A 174 -9.49 2.93 3.89
C VAL A 174 -8.97 3.84 2.79
N VAL A 175 -8.19 3.28 1.88
CA VAL A 175 -7.60 4.03 0.77
C VAL A 175 -8.48 3.93 -0.46
N ARG A 176 -8.85 5.09 -1.01
CA ARG A 176 -9.64 5.19 -2.23
C ARG A 176 -8.72 5.55 -3.41
N PRO A 177 -8.78 4.81 -4.54
CA PRO A 177 -7.99 5.11 -5.71
C PRO A 177 -8.39 6.47 -6.30
N ASP A 178 -7.37 7.26 -6.64
CA ASP A 178 -7.47 8.69 -6.93
C ASP A 178 -7.96 9.02 -8.35
N ARG A 179 -8.66 8.11 -9.04
CA ARG A 179 -9.15 8.33 -10.42
C ARG A 179 -10.01 9.60 -10.57
N LYS A 180 -10.79 9.95 -9.55
CA LYS A 180 -11.57 11.21 -9.54
C LYS A 180 -10.75 12.41 -9.12
N ARG A 181 -9.83 12.29 -8.14
CA ARG A 181 -8.97 13.39 -7.71
C ARG A 181 -8.02 13.78 -8.83
N ASN A 182 -7.44 12.83 -9.55
CA ASN A 182 -6.60 13.09 -10.72
C ASN A 182 -7.40 13.64 -11.91
N LYS A 183 -8.62 13.16 -12.17
CA LYS A 183 -9.53 13.78 -13.16
C LYS A 183 -9.97 15.19 -12.77
N MET A 184 -10.25 15.45 -11.49
CA MET A 184 -10.60 16.78 -11.00
C MET A 184 -9.38 17.71 -10.94
N LYS A 185 -8.20 17.22 -10.58
CA LYS A 185 -6.92 17.96 -10.59
C LYS A 185 -6.54 18.34 -12.01
N SER A 186 -6.62 17.41 -12.96
CA SER A 186 -6.41 17.69 -14.38
C SER A 186 -7.48 18.61 -14.98
N LYS A 187 -8.76 18.46 -14.62
CA LYS A 187 -9.83 19.41 -15.01
C LYS A 187 -9.57 20.81 -14.44
N ARG A 188 -9.12 20.92 -13.18
CA ARG A 188 -8.77 22.18 -12.50
C ARG A 188 -7.51 22.83 -13.09
N GLN A 189 -6.51 22.04 -13.50
CA GLN A 189 -5.28 22.54 -14.15
C GLN A 189 -5.53 23.01 -15.58
N ARG A 190 -6.55 22.44 -16.25
CA ARG A 190 -6.97 22.84 -17.61
C ARG A 190 -7.99 23.98 -17.63
N ASP A 191 -8.39 24.50 -16.47
CA ASP A 191 -9.32 25.64 -16.36
C ASP A 191 -8.55 26.97 -16.50
N PRO A 192 -8.66 27.69 -17.64
CA PRO A 192 -7.89 28.90 -17.89
C PRO A 192 -8.26 30.05 -16.92
N ASN A 193 -9.48 30.07 -16.38
CA ASN A 193 -9.92 31.11 -15.45
C ASN A 193 -9.24 31.03 -14.07
N ARG A 194 -8.52 29.93 -13.77
CA ARG A 194 -7.85 29.72 -12.49
C ARG A 194 -6.35 30.00 -12.48
N ARG A 195 -5.74 30.27 -13.65
CA ARG A 195 -4.34 30.71 -13.76
C ARG A 195 -4.10 32.07 -13.13
N SER A 196 -5.16 32.88 -13.03
CA SER A 196 -5.15 34.22 -12.43
C SER A 196 -4.53 34.27 -11.03
N TYR A 197 -4.83 33.33 -10.12
CA TYR A 197 -4.36 33.44 -8.73
C TYR A 197 -2.87 33.10 -8.56
N LEU A 198 -2.37 32.13 -9.32
CA LEU A 198 -0.94 31.77 -9.32
C LEU A 198 -0.11 32.83 -10.06
N GLU A 199 -0.62 33.37 -11.18
CA GLU A 199 -0.01 34.53 -11.86
C GLU A 199 0.01 35.77 -10.95
N ILE A 200 -1.05 36.02 -10.19
CA ILE A 200 -1.10 37.14 -9.23
C ILE A 200 -0.05 36.94 -8.15
N LEU A 201 0.07 35.72 -7.58
CA LEU A 201 1.06 35.40 -6.56
C LEU A 201 2.51 35.51 -7.07
N GLU A 202 2.80 34.97 -8.25
CA GLU A 202 4.13 35.09 -8.89
C GLU A 202 4.49 36.55 -9.20
N LYS A 203 3.50 37.34 -9.65
CA LYS A 203 3.70 38.78 -9.87
C LYS A 203 3.93 39.54 -8.58
N THR A 204 3.24 39.19 -7.48
CA THR A 204 3.47 39.83 -6.17
C THR A 204 4.83 39.48 -5.57
N SER A 205 5.28 38.22 -5.68
CA SER A 205 6.63 37.82 -5.23
C SER A 205 7.74 38.51 -6.02
N SER A 206 7.56 38.69 -7.34
CA SER A 206 8.50 39.47 -8.16
C SER A 206 8.51 40.98 -7.82
N PHE A 207 7.42 41.51 -7.26
CA PHE A 207 7.32 42.91 -6.83
C PHE A 207 8.03 43.18 -5.49
N GLU A 208 8.07 42.19 -4.59
CA GLU A 208 8.80 42.29 -3.31
C GLU A 208 10.33 42.31 -3.53
N ASP A 209 10.84 41.60 -4.54
CA ASP A 209 12.26 41.67 -4.92
C ASP A 209 12.66 43.03 -5.49
N LEU A 210 11.77 43.67 -6.27
CA LEU A 210 12.03 44.99 -6.84
C LEU A 210 12.05 46.08 -5.76
N THR A 211 11.19 46.01 -4.75
CA THR A 211 11.16 47.01 -3.68
C THR A 211 12.39 46.94 -2.77
N GLN A 212 13.01 45.76 -2.59
CA GLN A 212 14.30 45.65 -1.89
C GLN A 212 15.45 46.30 -2.65
N ILE A 213 15.48 46.20 -3.99
CA ILE A 213 16.52 46.80 -4.83
C ILE A 213 16.47 48.33 -4.77
N PHE A 214 15.27 48.94 -4.73
CA PHE A 214 15.12 50.40 -4.64
C PHE A 214 15.27 50.96 -3.21
N SER A 215 15.29 50.13 -2.17
CA SER A 215 15.50 50.59 -0.77
C SER A 215 16.97 50.68 -0.33
N LYS A 216 17.90 50.19 -1.16
CA LYS A 216 19.36 50.18 -0.89
C LYS A 216 20.16 51.18 -1.73
N ALA A 217 19.49 52.07 -2.47
CA ALA A 217 20.11 53.15 -3.23
C ALA A 217 20.03 54.48 -2.45
#